data_AF-A0A7V9ZLU3-F1
#
_entry.id   AF-A0A7V9ZLU3-F1
#
_cell.length_a   1.000
_cell.length_b   1.000
_cell.length_c   1.000
_cell.angle_alpha   90.00
_cell.angle_beta   90.00
_cell.angle_gamma   90.00
#
_symmetry.space_group_name_H-M   'P 1'
#
loop_
_entity.id
_entity.type
_entity.pdbx_description
1 polymer ?
#
loop_
_entity_poly.entity_id
_entity_poly.type
_entity_poly.pdbx_seq_one_letter_code
_entity_poly.pdbx_strand_id
1 'polypeptide(L)'
;MDNEFNERVTVRLFAGILITSEIRMHLNQNTDWKNAQIAAFHGSDDLIEVRHGKNEYIGCYLEGQKIQHSELPKFEKLTTDKLLKYCPRLPKSSCRFYVFSQLLIH
;
A
#
# COMPACT_ATOMS: atom_id res chain seq x y z
N MET A 1 -9.11 -37.76 -11.63
CA MET A 1 -7.97 -37.26 -12.42
C MET A 1 -7.97 -35.76 -12.26
N ASP A 2 -7.24 -35.35 -11.24
CA ASP A 2 -6.45 -34.12 -11.10
C ASP A 2 -6.98 -32.83 -11.75
N ASN A 3 -7.71 -32.05 -10.94
CA ASN A 3 -7.85 -30.61 -11.16
C ASN A 3 -6.52 -29.94 -10.79
N GLU A 4 -5.64 -29.74 -11.77
CA GLU A 4 -4.46 -28.89 -11.62
C GLU A 4 -4.89 -27.42 -11.44
N PHE A 5 -5.00 -26.99 -10.19
CA PHE A 5 -4.90 -25.57 -9.85
C PHE A 5 -3.46 -25.14 -10.13
N ASN A 6 -3.22 -24.58 -11.32
CA ASN A 6 -1.95 -23.97 -11.68
C ASN A 6 -1.84 -22.61 -10.95
N GLU A 7 -1.61 -22.65 -9.64
CA GLU A 7 -1.42 -21.47 -8.80
C GLU A 7 -0.25 -20.65 -9.36
N ARG A 8 -0.55 -19.46 -9.90
CA ARG A 8 0.50 -18.58 -10.43
C ARG A 8 1.00 -17.71 -9.29
N VAL A 9 2.19 -18.01 -8.80
CA VAL A 9 2.88 -17.17 -7.83
C VAL A 9 3.54 -15.98 -8.53
N THR A 10 3.13 -14.77 -8.17
CA THR A 10 3.76 -13.52 -8.64
C THR A 10 4.42 -12.80 -7.48
N VAL A 11 5.68 -12.36 -7.67
CA VAL A 11 6.37 -11.50 -6.70
C VAL A 11 6.23 -10.05 -7.14
N ARG A 12 5.70 -9.18 -6.28
CA ARG A 12 5.67 -7.72 -6.51
C ARG A 12 6.40 -6.99 -5.39
N LEU A 13 7.00 -5.85 -5.71
CA LEU A 13 7.51 -4.94 -4.69
C LEU A 13 6.36 -4.05 -4.21
N PHE A 14 6.21 -3.93 -2.91
CA PHE A 14 5.27 -3.03 -2.27
C PHE A 14 6.05 -1.89 -1.62
N ALA A 15 5.54 -0.67 -1.78
CA ALA A 15 6.07 0.54 -1.19
C ALA A 15 4.97 1.26 -0.40
N GLY A 16 5.15 1.42 0.90
CA GLY A 16 4.09 1.92 1.75
C GLY A 16 4.53 2.43 3.12
N ILE A 17 3.56 2.95 3.84
CA ILE A 17 3.72 3.50 5.19
C ILE A 17 3.12 2.52 6.18
N LEU A 18 3.79 2.30 7.31
CA LEU A 18 3.25 1.49 8.40
C LEU A 18 1.98 2.15 8.97
N ILE A 19 0.89 1.39 9.06
CA ILE A 19 -0.34 1.85 9.69
C ILE A 19 -0.18 1.75 11.21
N THR A 20 0.08 2.89 11.84
CA THR A 20 0.05 3.04 13.30
C THR A 20 -1.39 3.15 13.81
N SER A 21 -1.59 3.05 15.13
CA SER A 21 -2.90 3.28 15.74
C SER A 21 -3.48 4.66 15.43
N GLU A 22 -2.63 5.70 15.38
CA GLU A 22 -3.02 7.06 15.02
C GLU A 22 -3.50 7.13 13.56
N ILE A 23 -2.72 6.58 12.63
CA ILE A 23 -3.10 6.52 11.20
C ILE A 23 -4.41 5.74 11.05
N ARG A 24 -4.53 4.57 11.69
CA ARG A 24 -5.74 3.75 11.68
C ARG A 24 -6.97 4.54 12.18
N MET A 25 -6.81 5.30 13.26
CA MET A 25 -7.89 6.14 13.80
C MET A 25 -8.34 7.19 12.77
N HIS A 26 -7.41 7.90 12.13
CA HIS A 26 -7.75 8.87 11.09
C HIS A 26 -8.44 8.23 9.88
N LEU A 27 -7.91 7.11 9.39
CA LEU A 27 -8.47 6.39 8.25
C LEU A 27 -9.90 5.88 8.54
N ASN A 28 -10.14 5.35 9.75
CA ASN A 28 -11.47 4.88 10.16
C ASN A 28 -12.54 5.98 10.21
N GLN A 29 -12.12 7.24 10.40
CA GLN A 29 -13.00 8.41 10.44
C GLN A 29 -13.17 9.08 9.06
N ASN A 30 -12.38 8.68 8.06
CA ASN A 30 -12.40 9.28 6.74
C ASN A 30 -13.28 8.48 5.77
N THR A 31 -14.39 9.08 5.33
CA THR A 31 -15.32 8.43 4.39
C THR A 31 -14.73 8.30 2.98
N ASP A 32 -13.95 9.27 2.52
CA ASP A 32 -13.29 9.22 1.20
C ASP A 32 -12.28 8.06 1.12
N TRP A 33 -11.59 7.79 2.22
CA TRP A 33 -10.71 6.64 2.33
C TRP A 33 -11.47 5.32 2.19
N LYS A 34 -12.59 5.17 2.89
CA LYS A 34 -13.44 3.96 2.79
C LYS A 34 -13.92 3.75 1.36
N ASN A 35 -14.32 4.82 0.69
CA ASN A 35 -14.71 4.77 -0.73
C ASN A 35 -13.54 4.41 -1.64
N ALA A 36 -12.34 4.96 -1.38
CA ALA A 36 -11.13 4.64 -2.12
C ALA A 36 -10.75 3.16 -1.99
N GLN A 37 -10.90 2.54 -0.82
CA GLN A 37 -10.67 1.11 -0.64
C GLN A 37 -11.61 0.23 -1.48
N ILE A 38 -12.87 0.63 -1.60
CA ILE A 38 -13.83 -0.07 -2.47
C ILE A 38 -13.42 0.10 -3.94
N ALA A 39 -13.04 1.31 -4.35
CA ALA A 39 -12.60 1.59 -5.72
C ALA A 39 -11.29 0.88 -6.08
N ALA A 40 -10.34 0.77 -5.15
CA ALA A 40 -9.06 0.10 -5.37
C ALA A 40 -9.24 -1.41 -5.63
N PHE A 41 -10.25 -2.03 -5.03
CA PHE A 41 -10.64 -3.41 -5.36
C PHE A 41 -11.08 -3.56 -6.83
N HIS A 42 -11.57 -2.48 -7.45
CA HIS A 42 -11.95 -2.43 -8.86
C HIS A 42 -10.83 -1.90 -9.78
N GLY A 43 -9.59 -1.79 -9.28
CA GLY A 43 -8.42 -1.44 -10.09
C GLY A 43 -8.10 0.06 -10.18
N SER A 44 -8.49 0.87 -9.18
CA SER A 44 -8.02 2.26 -9.11
C SER A 44 -6.54 2.36 -8.71
N ASP A 45 -5.88 3.42 -9.17
CA ASP A 45 -4.48 3.78 -8.81
C ASP A 45 -4.34 4.38 -7.39
N ASP A 46 -5.33 4.17 -6.51
CA ASP A 46 -5.30 4.68 -5.14
C ASP A 46 -4.48 3.80 -4.20
N LEU A 47 -4.23 4.31 -2.99
CA LEU A 47 -3.50 3.55 -1.98
C LEU A 47 -4.32 2.33 -1.53
N ILE A 48 -3.65 1.21 -1.33
CA ILE A 48 -4.23 -0.03 -0.80
C ILE A 48 -3.66 -0.34 0.58
N GLU A 49 -4.46 -1.03 1.40
CA GLU A 49 -3.96 -1.67 2.61
C GLU A 49 -3.45 -3.08 2.30
N VAL A 50 -2.26 -3.39 2.81
CA VAL A 50 -1.70 -4.74 2.75
C VAL A 50 -1.21 -5.16 4.12
N ARG A 51 -1.32 -6.45 4.42
CA ARG A 51 -0.71 -7.05 5.62
C ARG A 51 0.61 -7.70 5.24
N HIS A 52 1.66 -7.39 5.99
CA HIS A 52 2.96 -8.03 5.88
C HIS A 52 3.46 -8.44 7.27
N GLY A 53 3.58 -9.75 7.49
CA GLY A 53 3.81 -10.32 8.82
C GLY A 53 2.65 -9.98 9.77
N LYS A 54 2.96 -9.34 10.90
CA LYS A 54 1.98 -8.91 11.91
C LYS A 54 1.51 -7.46 11.75
N ASN A 55 2.07 -6.75 10.78
CA ASN A 55 1.85 -5.32 10.59
C ASN A 55 1.00 -5.06 9.34
N GLU A 56 0.32 -3.91 9.35
CA GLU A 56 -0.48 -3.44 8.23
C GLU A 56 0.16 -2.19 7.65
N TYR A 57 0.10 -2.05 6.34
CA TYR A 57 0.75 -0.99 5.59
C TYR A 57 -0.23 -0.41 4.59
N ILE A 58 -0.07 0.88 4.29
CA ILE A 58 -0.82 1.60 3.27
C ILE A 58 0.13 2.09 2.18
N GLY A 59 -0.16 1.81 0.91
CA GLY A 59 0.83 2.02 -0.15
C GLY A 59 0.36 1.56 -1.51
N CYS A 60 1.31 1.28 -2.40
CA CYS A 60 1.05 0.73 -3.72
C CYS A 60 2.09 -0.32 -4.10
N TYR A 61 1.73 -1.17 -5.06
CA TYR A 61 2.69 -2.02 -5.74
C TYR A 61 3.48 -1.19 -6.74
N LEU A 62 4.80 -1.36 -6.72
CA LEU A 62 5.68 -0.74 -7.70
C LEU A 62 5.58 -1.54 -9.00
N GLU A 63 4.98 -0.95 -10.02
CA GLU A 63 4.87 -1.56 -11.34
C GLU A 63 6.13 -1.35 -12.17
N GLY A 64 6.61 -2.40 -12.85
CA GLY A 64 7.80 -2.37 -13.69
C GLY A 64 8.84 -3.43 -13.32
N GLN A 65 9.63 -3.87 -14.30
CA GLN A 65 10.63 -4.94 -14.11
C GLN A 65 11.85 -4.49 -13.28
N LYS A 66 12.12 -3.18 -13.19
CA LYS A 66 13.30 -2.62 -12.50
C LYS A 66 12.96 -1.28 -11.85
N ILE A 67 13.06 -1.21 -10.53
CA ILE A 67 13.00 0.03 -9.74
C ILE A 67 14.43 0.39 -9.35
N GLN A 68 14.86 1.61 -9.62
CA GLN A 68 16.13 2.12 -9.12
C GLN A 68 15.96 2.67 -7.70
N HIS A 69 16.99 2.50 -6.86
CA HIS A 69 16.97 3.02 -5.50
C HIS A 69 16.74 4.55 -5.45
N SER A 70 17.24 5.28 -6.45
CA SER A 70 17.04 6.72 -6.63
C SER A 70 15.58 7.15 -6.84
N GLU A 71 14.70 6.20 -7.17
CA GLU A 71 13.27 6.45 -7.38
C GLU A 71 12.45 6.28 -6.10
N LEU A 72 12.97 5.58 -5.09
CA LEU A 72 12.27 5.35 -3.82
C LEU A 72 11.82 6.65 -3.13
N PRO A 73 12.61 7.74 -3.07
CA PRO A 73 12.15 9.00 -2.50
C PRO A 73 10.94 9.60 -3.21
N LYS A 74 10.78 9.34 -4.52
CA LYS A 74 9.60 9.81 -5.27
C LYS A 74 8.35 9.03 -4.85
N PHE A 75 8.46 7.72 -4.68
CA PHE A 75 7.38 6.87 -4.19
C PHE A 75 7.01 7.21 -2.75
N GLU A 76 8.01 7.41 -1.88
CA GLU A 76 7.77 7.84 -0.50
C GLU A 76 7.00 9.15 -0.45
N LYS A 77 7.42 10.16 -1.23
CA LYS A 77 6.72 11.43 -1.31
C LYS A 77 5.29 11.26 -1.83
N LEU A 78 5.11 10.54 -2.93
CA LEU A 78 3.79 10.31 -3.53
C LEU A 78 2.84 9.60 -2.56
N THR A 79 3.30 8.52 -1.93
CA THR A 79 2.50 7.75 -0.97
C THR A 79 2.17 8.58 0.27
N THR A 80 3.13 9.37 0.77
CA THR A 80 2.91 10.28 1.90
C THR A 80 1.90 11.36 1.56
N ASP A 81 2.06 12.03 0.42
CA ASP A 81 1.15 13.11 0.02
C ASP A 81 -0.28 12.57 -0.24
N LYS A 82 -0.43 11.37 -0.82
CA LYS A 82 -1.73 10.67 -0.93
C LYS A 82 -2.31 10.33 0.44
N LEU A 83 -1.53 9.79 1.36
CA LEU A 83 -1.99 9.46 2.72
C LEU A 83 -2.50 10.73 3.44
N LEU A 84 -1.75 11.83 3.34
CA LEU A 84 -2.11 13.08 4.00
C LEU A 84 -3.37 13.74 3.43
N LYS A 85 -3.77 13.41 2.20
CA LYS A 85 -5.11 13.78 1.69
C LYS A 85 -6.22 13.20 2.58
N TYR A 86 -6.04 11.97 3.07
CA TYR A 86 -6.99 11.31 3.98
C TYR A 86 -6.74 11.66 5.45
N CYS A 87 -5.49 11.98 5.81
CA CYS A 87 -5.06 12.27 7.17
C CYS A 87 -4.37 13.63 7.29
N PRO A 88 -5.06 14.77 7.06
CA PRO A 88 -4.43 16.09 6.90
C PRO A 88 -3.78 16.64 8.18
N ARG A 89 -4.14 16.11 9.35
CA ARG A 89 -3.58 16.51 10.65
C ARG A 89 -2.38 15.66 11.07
N LEU A 90 -2.07 14.60 10.33
CA LEU A 90 -0.96 13.71 10.66
C LEU A 90 0.37 14.41 10.31
N PRO A 91 1.34 14.49 11.23
CA PRO A 91 2.64 15.04 10.90
C PRO A 91 3.39 14.09 9.96
N LYS A 92 4.10 14.64 8.96
CA LYS A 92 4.89 13.86 7.99
C LYS A 92 5.89 12.92 8.67
N SER A 93 6.44 13.29 9.82
CA SER A 93 7.37 12.47 10.59
C SER A 93 6.77 11.18 11.15
N SER A 94 5.43 11.09 11.29
CA SER A 94 4.76 9.85 11.70
C SER A 94 4.64 8.83 10.58
N CYS A 95 4.90 9.24 9.32
CA CYS A 95 4.87 8.36 8.16
C CYS A 95 6.21 7.64 7.99
N ARG A 96 6.35 6.44 8.56
CA ARG A 96 7.53 5.62 8.33
C ARG A 96 7.35 4.78 7.06
N PHE A 97 8.17 5.05 6.04
CA PHE A 97 8.14 4.38 4.76
C PHE A 97 8.92 3.06 4.76
N TYR A 98 8.39 2.07 4.05
CA TYR A 98 8.92 0.72 3.92
C TYR A 98 8.79 0.24 2.48
N VAL A 99 9.75 -0.58 2.07
CA VAL A 99 9.71 -1.32 0.80
C VAL A 99 9.97 -2.79 1.10
N PHE A 100 9.12 -3.67 0.59
CA PHE A 100 9.28 -5.10 0.76
C PHE A 100 8.71 -5.87 -0.42
N SER A 101 9.19 -7.10 -0.63
CA SER A 101 8.61 -8.03 -1.60
C SER A 101 7.38 -8.71 -1.01
N GLN A 102 6.35 -8.88 -1.83
CA GLN A 102 5.13 -9.60 -1.47
C GLN A 102 4.84 -10.68 -2.51
N LEU A 103 4.58 -11.89 -2.03
CA LEU A 103 4.12 -13.01 -2.84
C LEU A 103 2.61 -12.92 -2.98
N LEU A 104 2.12 -12.98 -4.22
CA LEU A 104 0.71 -13.02 -4.57
C LEU A 104 0.42 -14.38 -5.21
N ILE A 105 -0.55 -15.09 -4.65
CA ILE A 105 -1.01 -16.39 -5.15
C ILE A 105 -2.36 -16.13 -5.83
N HIS A 106 -2.46 -16.55 -7.10
CA HIS A 106 -3.64 -16.37 -7.96
C HIS A 106 -4.27 -17.71 -8.30
#